data_AF-A0A9D7IF25-F1
#
_entry.id   AF-A0A9D7IF25-F1
#
_cell.length_a   1.000
_cell.length_b   1.000
_cell.length_c   1.000
_cell.angle_alpha   90.00
_cell.angle_beta   90.00
_cell.angle_gamma   90.00
#
_symmetry.space_group_name_H-M   'P 1'
#
loop_
_entity.id
_entity.type
_entity.pdbx_description
1 polymer ?
#
loop_
_entity_poly.entity_id
_entity_poly.type
_entity_poly.pdbx_seq_one_letter_code
_entity_poly.pdbx_strand_id
1 'polypeptide(L)' 'MIRHLSNTSIDRARYDACIAQAANGMPYAFSWYLDQIAGKWDVLVSGDYEAVCPFPGTPNGWD' A
#
# COMPACT_ATOMS: atom_id res chain seq x y z
N MET A 1 -5.16 -13.33 -7.55
CA MET A 1 -4.37 -13.73 -6.35
C MET A 1 -4.00 -12.47 -5.60
N ILE A 2 -4.16 -12.47 -4.27
CA ILE A 2 -3.78 -11.35 -3.41
C ILE A 2 -2.41 -11.64 -2.82
N ARG A 3 -1.53 -10.63 -2.81
CA ARG A 3 -0.17 -10.70 -2.27
C ARG A 3 -0.03 -9.68 -1.15
N HIS A 4 0.54 -10.10 -0.03
CA HIS A 4 1.00 -9.19 1.02
C HIS A 4 2.46 -8.83 0.71
N LEU A 5 2.73 -7.52 0.65
CA LEU A 5 4.05 -6.97 0.35
C LEU A 5 4.42 -5.92 1.40
N SER A 6 5.70 -5.85 1.73
CA SER A 6 6.27 -4.72 2.46
C SER A 6 6.23 -3.48 1.57
N ASN A 7 6.07 -2.28 2.15
CA ASN A 7 6.20 -1.03 1.40
C ASN A 7 7.57 -0.88 0.69
N THR A 8 8.60 -1.60 1.15
CA THR A 8 9.93 -1.61 0.54
C THR A 8 10.04 -2.53 -0.68
N SER A 9 9.06 -3.41 -0.90
CA SER A 9 9.05 -4.36 -2.03
C SER A 9 7.99 -4.05 -3.09
N ILE A 10 7.30 -2.91 -2.98
CA ILE A 10 6.29 -2.50 -3.96
C ILE A 10 6.88 -1.59 -5.04
N ASP A 11 6.23 -1.62 -6.20
CA ASP A 11 6.37 -0.60 -7.23
C ASP A 11 5.51 0.59 -6.82
N ARG A 12 6.16 1.62 -6.28
CA ARG A 12 5.47 2.81 -5.76
C ARG A 12 4.73 3.58 -6.84
N ALA A 13 5.25 3.64 -8.06
CA ALA A 13 4.58 4.36 -9.15
C ALA A 13 3.25 3.68 -9.50
N ARG A 14 3.23 2.35 -9.58
CA ARG A 14 2.01 1.58 -9.84
C ARG A 14 1.03 1.60 -8.68
N TYR A 15 1.54 1.53 -7.45
CA TYR A 15 0.74 1.68 -6.24
C TYR A 15 0.03 3.04 -6.17
N ASP A 16 0.78 4.13 -6.32
CA ASP A 16 0.22 5.49 -6.26
C ASP A 16 -0.71 5.77 -7.45
N ALA A 17 -0.41 5.21 -8.63
CA ALA A 17 -1.31 5.28 -9.79
C ALA A 17 -2.65 4.56 -9.54
N CYS A 18 -2.64 3.39 -8.89
CA CYS A 18 -3.85 2.68 -8.50
C CYS A 18 -4.71 3.53 -7.55
N ILE A 19 -4.09 4.17 -6.55
CA ILE A 19 -4.79 5.08 -5.63
C ILE A 19 -5.36 6.30 -6.35
N ALA A 20 -4.57 6.93 -7.23
CA ALA A 20 -4.99 8.12 -7.97
C ALA A 20 -6.16 7.86 -8.91
N GLN A 21 -6.30 6.63 -9.42
CA GLN A 21 -7.39 6.21 -10.31
C GLN A 21 -8.60 5.66 -9.55
N ALA A 22 -8.44 5.32 -8.27
CA ALA A 22 -9.52 4.75 -7.47
C ALA A 22 -10.60 5.81 -7.17
N ALA A 23 -11.87 5.46 -7.39
CA ALA A 23 -13.00 6.33 -7.03
C ALA A 23 -13.08 6.61 -5.52
N ASN A 24 -12.52 5.72 -4.71
CA ASN A 24 -12.35 5.83 -3.27
C ASN A 24 -10.90 6.16 -2.87
N GLY A 25 -10.08 6.67 -3.80
CA GLY A 25 -8.71 7.09 -3.52
C GLY A 25 -8.68 8.21 -2.50
N MET A 26 -7.95 8.02 -1.41
CA MET A 26 -7.82 9.02 -0.34
C MET A 26 -6.40 9.54 -0.28
N PRO A 27 -6.17 10.86 -0.04
CA PRO A 27 -4.83 11.43 0.02
C PRO A 27 -3.90 10.75 1.03
N TYR A 28 -4.44 10.17 2.10
CA TYR A 28 -3.64 9.47 3.11
C TYR A 28 -3.18 8.06 2.70
N ALA A 29 -3.71 7.52 1.61
CA ALA A 29 -3.32 6.20 1.13
C ALA A 29 -2.03 6.27 0.30
N PHE A 30 -1.63 7.44 -0.20
CA PHE A 30 -0.43 7.57 -1.01
C PHE A 30 0.84 7.20 -0.24
N SER A 31 1.81 6.64 -0.96
CA SER A 31 3.06 6.14 -0.37
C SER A 31 3.81 7.23 0.38
N TRP A 32 3.87 8.44 -0.17
CA TRP A 32 4.52 9.59 0.48
C TRP A 32 3.88 9.94 1.82
N TYR A 33 2.57 9.83 1.96
CA TYR A 33 1.88 10.16 3.20
C TYR A 33 2.15 9.09 4.25
N LEU A 34 2.04 7.82 3.86
CA LEU A 34 2.28 6.68 4.74
C LEU A 34 3.73 6.64 5.23
N ASP A 35 4.70 6.99 4.38
CA ASP A 35 6.11 7.10 4.76
C ASP A 35 6.36 8.11 5.88
N GLN A 36 5.63 9.23 5.88
CA GLN A 36 5.79 10.26 6.90
C GLN A 36 5.02 9.95 8.19
N ILE A 37 3.85 9.34 8.07
CA ILE A 37 2.89 9.25 9.19
C ILE A 37 2.78 7.85 9.79
N ALA A 38 2.86 6.79 8.98
CA ALA A 38 2.58 5.43 9.42
C ALA A 38 3.80 4.70 10.01
N GLY A 39 5.02 5.22 9.82
CA GLY A 39 6.26 4.62 10.31
C GLY A 39 6.59 3.29 9.61
N LYS A 40 5.89 2.21 9.97
CA LYS A 40 5.91 0.92 9.28
C LYS A 40 4.53 0.62 8.70
N TRP A 41 4.48 0.36 7.41
CA TRP A 41 3.26 -0.03 6.72
C TRP A 41 3.54 -1.09 5.66
N ASP A 42 2.53 -1.91 5.42
CA ASP A 42 2.52 -2.94 4.40
C ASP A 42 1.29 -2.76 3.51
N VAL A 43 1.22 -3.54 2.44
CA VAL A 43 0.13 -3.44 1.46
C VAL A 43 -0.33 -4.80 0.99
N LEU A 44 -1.65 -4.94 0.82
CA LEU A 44 -2.25 -6.02 0.04
C LEU A 44 -2.40 -5.55 -1.40
N VAL A 45 -1.83 -6.32 -2.34
CA VAL A 45 -1.91 -6.06 -3.78
C VAL A 45 -2.67 -7.19 -4.46
N SER A 46 -3.74 -6.86 -5.18
CA SER A 46 -4.44 -7.78 -6.06
C SER A 46 -3.90 -7.70 -7.49
N GLY A 47 -3.63 -8.86 -8.08
CA GLY A 47 -3.19 -8.96 -9.48
C GLY A 47 -1.93 -8.13 -9.73
N ASP A 48 -1.93 -7.36 -10.81
CA ASP A 48 -0.84 -6.47 -11.19
C ASP A 48 -1.14 -4.99 -10.86
N TYR A 49 -1.38 -4.71 -9.58
CA TYR A 49 -1.82 -3.40 -9.04
C TYR A 49 -3.22 -2.98 -9.49
N GLU A 50 -4.11 -3.94 -9.72
CA GLU A 50 -5.53 -3.69 -10.03
C GLU A 50 -6.27 -3.11 -8.82
N ALA A 51 -5.87 -3.53 -7.61
CA ALA A 51 -6.35 -2.99 -6.35
C ALA A 51 -5.23 -3.04 -5.31
N VAL A 52 -5.19 -2.01 -4.46
CA VAL A 52 -4.24 -1.90 -3.35
C VAL A 52 -4.96 -1.54 -2.06
N CYS A 53 -4.47 -2.06 -0.94
CA CYS A 53 -4.99 -1.74 0.39
C CYS A 53 -3.79 -1.57 1.35
N PRO A 54 -3.37 -0.33 1.66
CA PRO A 54 -2.35 -0.11 2.68
C PRO A 54 -2.90 -0.39 4.07
N PHE A 55 -2.04 -0.86 4.96
CA PHE A 55 -2.38 -1.03 6.36
C PHE A 55 -1.15 -0.84 7.26
N PRO A 56 -1.35 -0.44 8.54
CA PRO A 56 -0.25 -0.35 9.49
C PRO A 56 0.44 -1.71 9.64
N GLY A 57 1.76 -1.74 9.46
CA GLY A 57 2.54 -2.94 9.65
C GLY A 57 2.58 -3.29 11.14
N THR A 58 2.44 -4.56 11.49
CA THR A 58 2.64 -4.98 12.88
C THR A 58 4.15 -5.00 13.21
N PRO A 59 4.54 -4.70 14.46
CA PRO A 59 5.94 -4.81 14.89
C PRO A 59 6.48 -6.25 14.75
N ASN A 60 5.61 -7.25 14.87
CA ASN A 60 5.99 -8.66 15.04
C ASN A 60 5.57 -9.58 13.88
N GLY A 61 5.16 -9.03 12.72
CA GLY A 61 4.58 -9.84 11.63
C GLY A 61 3.13 -10.25 11.91
N TRP A 62 2.45 -10.78 10.90
CA TRP A 62 1.12 -11.41 11.04
C TRP A 62 1.28 -12.93 11.10
N ASP A 63 2.35 -13.39 11.76
CA ASP A 63 2.66 -14.80 12.01
C ASP A 63 1.84 -15.32 13.21
#